data_AF-M4BR56-F1
#
_entry.id   AF-M4BR56-F1
#
_cell.length_a   1.000
_cell.length_b   1.000
_cell.length_c   1.000
_cell.angle_alpha   90.00
_cell.angle_beta   90.00
_cell.angle_gamma   90.00
#
_symmetry.space_group_name_H-M   'P 1'
#
loop_
_entity.id
_entity.type
_entity.pdbx_description
1 polymer ?
#
loop_
_entity_poly.entity_id
_entity_poly.type
_entity_poly.pdbx_seq_one_letter_code
_entity_poly.pdbx_strand_id
1 'polypeptide(L)'
;MYKEYRDVTMCKAVEQMYSELAGRHRARPRSIQIMRTAIVAAKDSKKLNVQQFHDSKIAFPLSHRLPRAAEKHQKTVFKASRPCTFRG
;
A
#
# COMPACT_ATOMS: atom_id res chain seq x y z
N MET A 1 18.89 0.20 -8.47
CA MET A 1 18.08 -0.63 -7.55
C MET A 1 16.93 -1.25 -8.35
N TYR A 2 16.65 -2.54 -8.19
CA TYR A 2 15.49 -3.20 -8.81
C TYR A 2 14.35 -3.32 -7.80
N LYS A 3 13.15 -2.87 -8.18
CA LYS A 3 11.94 -2.84 -7.35
C LYS A 3 10.76 -3.40 -8.15
N GLU A 4 9.87 -4.09 -7.45
CA GLU A 4 8.62 -4.63 -7.98
C GLU A 4 7.48 -4.10 -7.12
N TYR A 5 6.39 -3.69 -7.77
CA TYR A 5 5.20 -3.15 -7.15
C TYR A 5 3.97 -3.81 -7.77
N ARG A 6 2.90 -3.96 -6.98
CA ARG A 6 1.60 -4.43 -7.45
C ARG A 6 0.62 -3.26 -7.41
N ASP A 7 0.24 -2.77 -8.57
CA ASP A 7 -0.72 -1.70 -8.74
C ASP A 7 -1.55 -1.91 -10.02
N VAL A 8 -2.61 -1.13 -10.19
CA VAL A 8 -3.53 -1.18 -11.34
C VAL A 8 -2.92 -0.53 -12.57
N THR A 9 -2.07 0.49 -12.41
CA THR A 9 -1.44 1.21 -13.53
C THR A 9 0.05 1.42 -13.31
N MET A 10 0.80 1.54 -14.41
CA MET A 10 2.24 1.79 -14.38
C MET A 10 2.59 3.12 -13.69
N CYS A 11 1.78 4.17 -13.87
CA CYS A 11 2.01 5.47 -13.25
C CYS A 11 1.93 5.41 -11.72
N LYS A 12 0.95 4.67 -11.18
CA LYS A 12 0.81 4.51 -9.72
C LYS A 12 1.92 3.64 -9.13
N ALA A 13 2.37 2.62 -9.86
CA ALA A 13 3.54 1.85 -9.46
C ALA A 13 4.81 2.72 -9.36
N VAL A 14 4.98 3.69 -10.27
CA VAL A 14 6.08 4.68 -10.20
C VAL A 14 5.88 5.66 -9.05
N GLU A 15 4.66 6.11 -8.76
CA GLU A 15 4.37 6.93 -7.58
C GLU A 15 4.72 6.21 -6.28
N GLN A 16 4.31 4.94 -6.14
CA GLN A 16 4.65 4.09 -5.00
C GLN A 16 6.17 3.92 -4.85
N MET A 17 6.88 3.80 -5.98
CA MET A 17 8.34 3.76 -6.01
C MET A 17 8.97 5.04 -5.45
N TYR A 18 8.48 6.22 -5.85
CA TYR A 18 8.95 7.48 -5.31
C TYR A 18 8.71 7.60 -3.80
N SER A 19 7.51 7.26 -3.32
CA SER A 19 7.20 7.30 -1.89
C SER A 19 8.05 6.32 -1.08
N GLU A 20 8.27 5.11 -1.59
CA GLU A 20 9.12 4.13 -0.93
C GLU A 20 10.58 4.61 -0.83
N LEU A 21 11.15 5.09 -1.93
CA LEU A 21 12.55 5.52 -1.95
C LEU A 21 12.78 6.76 -1.07
N ALA A 22 11.79 7.67 -1.01
CA ALA A 22 11.80 8.78 -0.07
C ALA A 22 11.80 8.29 1.39
N GLY A 23 10.96 7.32 1.74
CA GLY A 23 10.87 6.81 3.12
C GLY A 23 12.06 5.95 3.56
N ARG A 24 12.49 4.99 2.71
CA ARG A 24 13.52 4.01 3.06
C ARG A 24 14.94 4.51 2.84
N HIS A 25 15.14 5.35 1.83
CA HIS A 25 16.47 5.75 1.38
C HIS A 25 16.65 7.27 1.34
N ARG A 26 15.66 8.05 1.77
CA ARG A 26 15.68 9.53 1.77
C ARG A 26 16.00 10.10 0.38
N ALA A 27 15.67 9.35 -0.67
CA ALA A 27 15.92 9.77 -2.04
C ALA A 27 14.91 10.86 -2.44
N ARG A 28 15.39 11.87 -3.16
CA ARG A 28 14.52 12.93 -3.71
C ARG A 28 14.07 12.50 -5.10
N PRO A 29 12.86 12.88 -5.56
CA PRO A 29 12.40 12.52 -6.90
C PRO A 29 13.38 12.90 -8.01
N ARG A 30 14.04 14.06 -7.87
CA ARG A 30 15.02 14.58 -8.82
C ARG A 30 16.34 13.79 -8.86
N SER A 31 16.65 13.00 -7.83
CA SER A 31 17.85 12.18 -7.78
C SER A 31 17.61 10.73 -8.22
N ILE A 32 16.40 10.39 -8.66
CA ILE A 32 16.02 9.03 -9.07
C ILE A 32 15.90 9.00 -10.58
N GLN A 33 16.69 8.14 -11.22
CA GLN A 33 16.58 7.85 -12.64
C GLN A 33 16.03 6.43 -12.84
N ILE A 34 14.93 6.34 -13.58
CA ILE A 34 14.29 5.06 -13.91
C ILE A 34 14.88 4.57 -15.24
N MET A 35 15.57 3.43 -15.21
CA MET A 35 16.21 2.89 -16.42
C MET A 35 15.22 2.14 -17.32
N ARG A 36 14.35 1.33 -16.74
CA ARG A 36 13.35 0.54 -17.47
C ARG A 36 12.16 0.24 -16.57
N THR A 37 10.97 0.25 -17.16
CA THR A 37 9.73 -0.19 -16.54
C THR A 37 9.13 -1.30 -17.41
N ALA A 38 8.51 -2.30 -16.79
CA ALA A 38 7.84 -3.38 -17.48
C ALA A 38 6.79 -4.01 -16.56
N ILE A 39 5.72 -4.53 -17.17
CA ILE A 39 4.74 -5.36 -16.47
C ILE A 39 5.33 -6.77 -16.40
N VAL A 40 5.40 -7.34 -15.20
CA VAL A 40 6.00 -8.66 -14.93
C VAL A 40 4.88 -9.64 -14.59
N ALA A 41 4.91 -10.84 -15.19
CA ALA A 41 3.95 -11.89 -14.87
C ALA A 41 4.19 -12.46 -13.46
N ALA A 42 3.15 -13.01 -12.82
CA ALA A 42 3.24 -13.52 -11.45
C ALA A 42 4.36 -14.56 -11.24
N LYS A 43 4.57 -15.44 -12.24
CA LYS A 43 5.62 -16.47 -12.26
C LYS A 43 7.05 -15.91 -12.29
N ASP A 44 7.23 -14.71 -12.85
CA ASP A 44 8.54 -14.09 -13.08
C ASP A 44 8.90 -13.06 -11.99
N SER A 45 7.97 -12.79 -11.06
CA SER A 45 8.19 -11.91 -9.92
C SER A 45 9.23 -12.50 -8.96
N LYS A 46 10.11 -11.65 -8.40
CA LYS A 46 11.22 -12.08 -7.53
C LYS A 46 11.09 -11.57 -6.10
N LYS A 47 10.22 -10.60 -5.82
CA LYS A 47 10.09 -10.01 -4.49
C LYS A 47 9.05 -10.77 -3.65
N LEU A 48 9.51 -11.39 -2.55
CA LEU A 48 8.67 -12.13 -1.59
C LEU A 48 7.44 -11.32 -1.12
N ASN A 49 7.63 -10.02 -0.83
CA ASN A 49 6.54 -9.13 -0.41
C ASN A 49 5.44 -8.95 -1.47
N VAL A 50 5.75 -9.16 -2.75
CA VAL A 50 4.77 -9.11 -3.85
C VAL A 50 4.18 -10.50 -4.06
N GLN A 51 5.05 -11.54 -4.04
CA GLN A 51 4.66 -12.94 -4.23
C GLN A 51 3.61 -13.42 -3.20
N GLN A 52 3.69 -12.95 -1.96
CA GLN A 52 2.71 -13.34 -0.92
C GLN A 52 1.26 -13.02 -1.29
N PHE A 53 1.03 -12.07 -2.21
CA PHE A 53 -0.31 -11.67 -2.64
C PHE A 53 -0.80 -12.42 -3.90
N HIS A 54 -0.01 -13.31 -4.50
CA HIS A 54 -0.40 -14.01 -5.73
C HIS A 54 -1.40 -15.15 -5.51
N ASP A 55 -1.60 -15.59 -4.27
CA ASP A 55 -2.60 -16.61 -3.96
C ASP A 55 -4.03 -16.06 -4.11
N SER A 56 -4.83 -16.72 -4.94
CA SER A 56 -6.25 -16.45 -5.15
C SER A 56 -7.12 -16.68 -3.91
N LYS A 57 -6.68 -17.54 -2.97
CA LYS A 57 -7.40 -17.88 -1.74
C LYS A 57 -6.87 -17.13 -0.51
N ILE A 58 -6.08 -16.07 -0.73
CA ILE A 58 -5.51 -15.29 0.37
C ILE A 58 -6.61 -14.69 1.25
N ALA A 59 -6.49 -14.90 2.56
CA ALA A 59 -7.33 -14.29 3.57
C ALA A 59 -6.43 -13.73 4.68
N PHE A 60 -6.77 -12.54 5.19
CA PHE A 60 -6.08 -11.94 6.32
C PHE A 60 -7.10 -11.34 7.30
N PRO A 61 -6.92 -11.58 8.61
CA PRO A 61 -7.79 -10.97 9.62
C PRO A 61 -7.50 -9.47 9.70
N LEU A 62 -8.55 -8.69 9.96
CA LEU A 62 -8.43 -7.26 10.26
C LEU A 62 -8.43 -7.06 11.77
N SER A 63 -7.27 -7.25 12.40
CA SER A 63 -7.11 -7.20 13.87
C SER A 63 -7.38 -5.82 14.49
N HIS A 64 -7.16 -4.74 13.73
CA HIS A 64 -7.34 -3.38 14.21
C HIS A 64 -8.05 -2.51 13.17
N ARG A 65 -9.36 -2.30 13.34
CA ARG A 65 -10.20 -1.43 12.52
C ARG A 65 -10.43 -0.10 13.22
N LEU A 66 -9.85 0.97 12.69
CA LEU A 66 -10.10 2.33 13.19
C LEU A 66 -11.43 2.86 12.62
N PRO A 67 -12.46 3.09 13.46
CA PRO A 67 -13.71 3.67 12.99
C PRO A 67 -13.45 5.10 12.51
N ARG A 68 -13.62 5.34 11.21
CA ARG A 68 -13.58 6.67 10.60
C ARG A 68 -15.00 7.11 10.29
N ALA A 69 -15.32 8.37 10.59
CA ALA A 69 -16.59 8.95 10.18
C ALA A 69 -16.68 8.93 8.64
N ALA A 70 -17.83 8.55 8.09
CA ALA A 70 -18.01 8.49 6.64
C ALA A 70 -17.92 9.89 6.03
N GLU A 71 -18.49 10.87 6.72
CA GLU A 71 -18.44 12.27 6.32
C GLU A 71 -17.78 13.17 7.38
N LYS A 72 -17.22 14.29 6.93
CA LYS A 72 -16.55 15.25 7.82
C LYS A 72 -17.48 15.82 8.89
N HIS A 73 -18.75 16.06 8.55
CA HIS A 73 -19.73 16.62 9.48
C HIS A 73 -20.10 15.64 10.62
N GLN A 74 -19.92 14.33 10.41
CA GLN A 74 -20.18 13.28 11.40
C GLN A 74 -18.99 13.05 12.35
N LYS A 75 -17.88 13.76 12.14
CA LYS A 75 -16.69 13.68 13.00
C LYS A 75 -16.88 14.58 14.22
N THR A 76 -17.28 13.98 15.35
CA THR A 76 -17.45 14.67 16.63
C THR A 76 -16.23 14.50 17.54
N VAL A 77 -15.99 15.47 18.43
CA VAL A 77 -14.94 15.41 19.48
C VAL A 77 -15.34 14.45 20.59
N PHE A 78 -16.62 14.47 20.98
CA PHE A 78 -17.17 13.62 22.02
C PHE A 78 -18.15 12.60 21.43
N LYS A 79 -18.17 11.39 21.99
CA LYS A 79 -19.13 10.33 21.68
C LYS A 79 -19.56 9.64 22.97
N ALA A 80 -20.84 9.27 23.04
CA ALA A 80 -21.40 8.59 24.20
C ALA A 80 -20.88 7.14 24.36
N SER A 81 -20.49 6.49 23.26
CA SER A 81 -20.00 5.12 23.23
C SER A 81 -18.50 5.05 22.97
N ARG A 82 -17.80 4.12 23.65
CA ARG A 82 -16.38 3.83 23.37
C ARG A 82 -16.21 3.15 22.01
N PRO A 83 -15.21 3.54 21.20
CA PRO A 83 -14.90 2.83 19.95
C PRO A 83 -14.36 1.43 20.24
N CYS A 84 -14.55 0.51 19.30
CA CYS A 84 -14.05 -0.85 19.37
C CYS A 84 -13.41 -1.21 18.03
N THR A 85 -12.22 -1.81 18.06
CA THR A 85 -11.37 -2.04 16.89
C THR A 85 -11.46 -3.44 16.31
N PHE A 86 -12.15 -4.35 17.00
CA PHE A 86 -12.31 -5.76 16.64
C PHE A 86 -13.73 -6.12 16.22
N ARG A 87 -14.62 -5.14 15.98
CA ARG A 87 -15.99 -5.42 15.54
C ARG A 87 -16.01 -6.01 14.13
N GLY A 88 -16.35 -7.29 14.09
CA GLY A 88 -16.72 -8.14 12.96
C GLY A 88 -17.68 -9.18 13.47
#